data_AF-A0A3D2ID23-F1
#
_entry.id   AF-A0A3D2ID23-F1
#
_cell.length_a   1.000
_cell.length_b   1.000
_cell.length_c   1.000
_cell.angle_alpha   90.00
_cell.angle_beta   90.00
_cell.angle_gamma   90.00
#
_symmetry.space_group_name_H-M   'P 1'
#
loop_
_entity.id
_entity.type
_entity.pdbx_description
1 polymer ?
#
loop_
_entity_poly.entity_id
_entity_poly.type
_entity_poly.pdbx_seq_one_letter_code
_entity_poly.pdbx_strand_id
1 'polypeptide(L)' 'MNFADSEVVNSILIEDGMKLAENPESADVVLVNTCSIRENAETKVWNRLKELRKIK' A
#
# COMPACT_ATOMS: atom_id res chain seq x y z
N MET A 1 -5.38 -7.61 11.27
CA MET A 1 -5.85 -6.21 11.40
C MET A 1 -5.70 -5.50 10.06
N ASN A 2 -4.49 -5.39 9.50
CA ASN A 2 -4.23 -4.64 8.26
C ASN A 2 -5.05 -5.04 7.01
N PHE A 3 -5.66 -6.23 6.95
CA PHE A 3 -6.44 -6.64 5.77
C PHE A 3 -7.79 -5.93 5.69
N ALA A 4 -8.53 -5.86 6.80
CA ALA A 4 -9.81 -5.16 6.85
C ALA A 4 -9.65 -3.66 6.56
N ASP A 5 -8.60 -3.04 7.11
CA ASP A 5 -8.27 -1.63 6.82
C ASP A 5 -7.97 -1.43 5.33
N SER A 6 -7.30 -2.40 4.70
CA SER A 6 -6.97 -2.33 3.27
C SER A 6 -8.23 -2.47 2.40
N GLU A 7 -9.19 -3.31 2.78
CA GLU A 7 -10.47 -3.44 2.07
C GLU A 7 -11.29 -2.14 2.16
N VAL A 8 -11.42 -1.56 3.36
CA VAL A 8 -12.15 -0.30 3.55
C VAL A 8 -11.54 0.82 2.73
N VAL A 9 -10.21 1.00 2.78
CA VAL A 9 -9.53 2.04 2.01
C VAL A 9 -9.66 1.79 0.52
N ASN A 10 -9.56 0.53 0.07
CA ASN A 10 -9.75 0.18 -1.33
C ASN A 10 -11.16 0.54 -1.84
N SER A 11 -12.20 0.24 -1.06
CA SER A 11 -13.58 0.63 -1.40
C SER A 11 -13.71 2.15 -1.56
N ILE A 12 -13.16 2.93 -0.63
CA ILE A 12 -13.20 4.40 -0.70
C ILE A 12 -12.48 4.92 -1.96
N LEU A 13 -11.30 4.39 -2.27
CA LEU A 13 -10.53 4.81 -3.44
C LEU A 13 -11.25 4.46 -4.76
N ILE A 14 -11.91 3.30 -4.82
CA ILE A 14 -12.72 2.89 -5.97
C ILE A 14 -13.94 3.81 -6.12
N GLU A 15 -14.61 4.15 -5.03
CA GLU A 15 -15.73 5.10 -5.03
C GLU A 15 -15.31 6.50 -5.51
N ASP A 16 -14.09 6.93 -5.22
CA ASP A 16 -13.50 8.19 -5.69
C ASP A 16 -12.95 8.10 -7.14
N GLY A 17 -13.21 7.00 -7.84
CA GLY A 17 -12.89 6.83 -9.26
C GLY A 17 -11.52 6.23 -9.57
N MET A 18 -10.76 5.81 -8.55
CA MET A 18 -9.54 5.03 -8.76
C MET A 18 -9.87 3.60 -9.20
N LYS A 19 -8.88 2.95 -9.83
CA LYS A 19 -8.97 1.55 -10.23
C LYS A 19 -7.82 0.77 -9.62
N LEU A 20 -8.08 -0.48 -9.30
CA LEU A 20 -7.03 -1.41 -8.91
C LEU A 20 -6.06 -1.60 -10.08
N ALA A 21 -4.79 -1.33 -9.84
CA ALA A 21 -3.72 -1.63 -10.77
C ALA A 21 -3.32 -3.11 -10.66
N GLU A 22 -3.02 -3.75 -11.79
CA GLU A 22 -2.57 -5.15 -11.82
C GLU A 22 -1.18 -5.32 -11.19
N ASN A 23 -0.36 -4.27 -11.24
CA ASN A 23 0.99 -4.26 -10.70
C ASN A 23 1.43 -2.85 -10.26
N PRO A 24 2.40 -2.72 -9.33
CA PRO A 24 2.90 -1.43 -8.87
C PRO A 24 3.48 -0.54 -9.97
N GLU A 25 4.03 -1.12 -11.03
CA GLU A 25 4.63 -0.44 -12.18
C GLU A 25 3.58 0.39 -12.94
N SER A 26 2.38 -0.14 -13.11
CA SER A 26 1.24 0.49 -13.79
C SER A 26 0.38 1.39 -12.90
N ALA A 27 0.63 1.41 -11.58
CA ALA A 27 -0.17 2.20 -10.64
C ALA A 27 0.22 3.68 -10.65
N ASP A 28 -0.73 4.61 -10.66
CA ASP A 28 -0.42 6.04 -10.47
C ASP A 28 -0.06 6.35 -9.00
N VAL A 29 -0.66 5.61 -8.06
CA VAL A 29 -0.47 5.75 -6.62
C VAL A 29 -0.32 4.37 -6.00
N VAL A 30 0.64 4.22 -5.07
CA VAL A 30 0.83 2.99 -4.28
C VAL A 30 0.62 3.31 -2.81
N LEU A 31 -0.37 2.67 -2.19
CA LEU A 31 -0.62 2.78 -0.75
C LEU A 31 0.06 1.62 0.00
N VAL A 32 0.90 1.96 0.98
CA VAL A 32 1.56 0.97 1.84
C VAL A 32 1.01 1.05 3.26
N ASN A 33 0.21 0.05 3.61
CA ASN A 33 -0.31 -0.16 4.95
C ASN A 33 0.75 -0.88 5.82
N THR A 34 1.07 -0.32 6.99
CA THR A 34 1.92 -0.98 8.00
C THR A 34 1.34 -0.85 9.40
N CYS A 35 1.77 -1.72 10.30
CA CYS A 35 1.39 -1.68 11.72
C CYS A 35 2.41 -0.83 12.49
N SER A 36 1.96 0.12 13.31
CA SER A 36 2.83 1.04 14.06
C SER A 36 3.39 0.48 15.37
N ILE A 37 2.81 -0.61 15.90
CA ILE A 37 3.12 -1.13 17.24
C ILE A 37 3.99 -2.39 17.25
N ARG A 38 4.40 -2.88 16.08
CA ARG A 38 5.23 -4.08 15.96
C ARG A 38 6.65 -3.67 15.59
N GLU A 39 7.64 -4.07 16.40
CA GLU A 39 9.06 -3.73 16.19
C GLU A 39 9.56 -4.06 14.77
N ASN A 40 9.16 -5.21 14.21
CA ASN A 40 9.59 -5.63 12.88
C ASN A 40 8.81 -5.00 11.70
N ALA A 41 7.74 -4.24 11.97
CA ALA A 41 6.93 -3.66 10.91
C ALA A 41 7.61 -2.44 10.26
N GLU A 42 8.38 -1.68 11.02
CA GLU A 42 9.14 -0.53 10.53
C GLU A 42 10.19 -0.94 9.49
N THR A 43 11.06 -1.89 9.84
CA THR A 43 12.09 -2.39 8.91
C THR A 43 11.47 -2.95 7.63
N LYS A 44 10.33 -3.66 7.73
CA LYS A 44 9.61 -4.21 6.57
C LYS A 44 9.05 -3.13 5.66
N VAL A 45 8.42 -2.09 6.22
CA VAL A 45 7.86 -0.99 5.41
C VAL A 45 8.98 -0.22 4.72
N TRP A 46 10.11 0.03 5.40
CA TRP A 46 11.26 0.71 4.79
C TRP A 46 11.86 -0.08 3.64
N ASN A 47 12.03 -1.40 3.80
CA ASN A 47 12.52 -2.26 2.73
C ASN A 47 11.55 -2.27 1.54
N ARG A 48 10.23 -2.34 1.80
CA ARG A 48 9.23 -2.28 0.73
C ARG A 48 9.23 -0.94 0.01
N LEU A 49 9.36 0.17 0.73
CA LEU A 49 9.46 1.52 0.15
C LEU A 49 10.72 1.68 -0.71
N LYS A 50 11.85 1.11 -0.31
CA LYS A 50 13.08 1.10 -1.13
C LYS A 50 12.87 0.36 -2.46
N GLU A 51 12.16 -0.77 -2.44
CA GLU A 51 11.84 -1.52 -3.66
C GLU A 51 10.88 -0.72 -4.57
N LEU A 52 9.83 -0.12 -4.00
CA LEU A 52 8.86 0.67 -4.76
C LEU A 52 9.48 1.94 -5.40
N ARG A 53 10.43 2.60 -4.72
CA ARG A 53 11.19 3.75 -5.24
C ARG A 53 12.08 3.44 -6.44
N LYS A 54 12.33 2.16 -6.75
CA LYS A 54 13.05 1.78 -7.97
C LYS A 54 12.12 1.74 -9.18
N ILE A 55 10.81 1.69 -8.94
CA ILE A 55 9.77 1.48 -9.94
C ILE A 55 8.97 2.79 -10.19
N LYS A 56 8.89 3.65 -9.18
CA LYS A 56 8.26 4.98 -9.20
C LYS A 56 9.21 6.03 -8.63
#